data_AF-A0A1Y2EHV5-F1
#
_entry.id   AF-A0A1Y2EHV5-F1
#
_cell.length_a   1.000
_cell.length_b   1.000
_cell.length_c   1.000
_cell.angle_alpha   90.00
_cell.angle_beta   90.00
_cell.angle_gamma   90.00
#
_symmetry.space_group_name_H-M   'P 1'
#
loop_
_entity.id
_entity.type
_entity.pdbx_description
1 polymer ?
#
loop_
_entity_poly.entity_id
_entity_poly.type
_entity_poly.pdbx_seq_one_letter_code
_entity_poly.pdbx_strand_id
1 'polypeptide(L)' 'IWSEDADKLDFDRWNRISQTKAGSPYAFAAFNGGPRVCIKKRFAMLLFKVVLVEMGKRFEFEMVREMNITVGAEIRR' A
#
# COMPACT_ATOMS: atom_id res chain seq x y z
N ILE A 1 -14.37 -7.91 8.49
CA ILE A 1 -13.48 -6.87 9.09
C ILE A 1 -13.53 -5.59 8.28
N TRP A 2 -13.42 -5.68 6.95
CA TRP A 2 -13.27 -4.54 6.02
C TRP A 2 -14.58 -3.97 5.43
N SER A 3 -15.74 -4.32 6.01
CA SER A 3 -17.10 -4.02 5.49
C SER A 3 -17.49 -4.83 4.24
N GLU A 4 -18.71 -4.64 3.75
CA GLU A 4 -19.29 -5.38 2.60
C GLU A 4 -18.67 -4.97 1.25
N ASP A 5 -18.18 -3.74 1.17
CA ASP A 5 -17.58 -3.11 0.00
C ASP A 5 -16.05 -3.30 -0.05
N ALA A 6 -15.53 -4.37 0.56
CA ALA A 6 -14.10 -4.64 0.69
C ALA A 6 -13.39 -4.89 -0.65
N ASP A 7 -14.15 -5.23 -1.70
CA ASP A 7 -13.72 -5.43 -3.08
C ASP A 7 -13.57 -4.10 -3.86
N LYS A 8 -14.09 -2.99 -3.32
CA LYS A 8 -14.03 -1.68 -3.96
C LYS A 8 -12.84 -0.86 -3.47
N LEU A 9 -12.13 -0.25 -4.41
CA LEU A 9 -11.07 0.70 -4.12
C LEU A 9 -11.68 2.01 -3.58
N ASP A 10 -11.59 2.21 -2.26
CA ASP A 10 -12.05 3.42 -1.58
C ASP A 10 -10.91 4.00 -0.73
N PHE A 11 -10.37 5.14 -1.17
CA PHE A 11 -9.31 5.85 -0.46
C PHE A 11 -9.80 6.52 0.84
N ASP A 12 -11.06 6.95 0.91
CA ASP A 12 -11.63 7.58 2.10
C ASP A 12 -11.91 6.58 3.23
N ARG A 13 -11.85 5.27 2.93
CA ARG A 13 -11.95 4.21 3.95
C ARG A 13 -10.97 4.43 5.10
N TRP A 14 -9.78 4.92 4.80
CA TRP A 14 -8.72 5.16 5.79
C TRP A 14 -9.03 6.30 6.76
N ASN A 15 -9.84 7.29 6.34
CA ASN A 15 -10.22 8.42 7.19
C ASN A 15 -11.17 8.00 8.34
N ARG A 16 -11.96 6.94 8.12
CA ARG A 16 -12.94 6.41 9.08
C ARG A 16 -12.53 5.08 9.72
N ILE A 17 -11.32 4.59 9.45
CA ILE A 17 -10.88 3.24 9.84
C ILE A 17 -10.88 3.02 11.36
N SER A 18 -10.59 4.05 12.15
CA SER A 18 -10.58 3.99 13.63
C SER A 18 -11.95 3.69 14.23
N GLN A 19 -13.03 3.99 13.51
CA GLN A 19 -14.41 3.76 13.93
C GLN A 19 -14.91 2.35 13.54
N THR A 20 -14.07 1.55 12.88
CA THR A 20 -14.43 0.24 12.34
C THR A 20 -13.61 -0.88 12.97
N LYS A 21 -14.04 -2.14 12.80
CA LYS A 21 -13.26 -3.33 13.18
C LYS A 21 -11.90 -3.40 12.47
N ALA A 22 -11.73 -2.70 11.34
CA ALA A 22 -10.47 -2.61 10.61
C ALA A 22 -9.41 -1.71 11.29
N GLY A 23 -9.79 -0.92 12.31
CA GLY A 23 -8.84 -0.18 13.14
C GLY A 23 -7.98 -1.07 14.06
N SER A 24 -8.32 -2.37 14.16
CA SER A 24 -7.54 -3.33 14.95
C SER A 24 -6.10 -3.46 14.42
N PRO A 25 -5.09 -3.55 15.31
CA PRO A 25 -3.70 -3.77 14.90
C PRO A 25 -3.49 -5.12 14.18
N TYR A 26 -4.47 -6.02 14.27
CA TYR A 26 -4.51 -7.34 13.65
C TYR A 26 -5.33 -7.39 12.35
N ALA A 27 -5.94 -6.29 11.92
CA ALA A 27 -6.78 -6.27 10.71
C ALA A 27 -5.94 -6.43 9.43
N PHE A 28 -4.70 -5.95 9.43
CA PHE A 28 -3.84 -5.91 8.25
C PHE A 28 -2.88 -7.11 8.21
N ALA A 29 -3.29 -8.17 7.52
CA ALA A 29 -2.59 -9.46 7.48
C ALA A 29 -1.22 -9.43 6.78
N ALA A 30 -0.94 -8.43 5.93
CA ALA A 30 0.30 -8.37 5.14
C ALA A 30 1.58 -8.34 5.99
N PHE A 31 1.49 -7.93 7.26
CA PHE A 31 2.62 -7.92 8.19
C PHE A 31 2.47 -8.93 9.34
N ASN A 32 1.53 -9.87 9.26
CA ASN A 32 1.10 -10.71 10.39
C ASN A 32 0.72 -9.87 11.63
N GLY A 33 0.54 -10.54 12.78
CA GLY A 33 0.26 -9.91 14.06
C GLY A 33 0.85 -10.68 15.23
N GLY A 34 0.81 -10.06 16.41
CA GLY A 34 1.27 -10.68 17.66
C GLY A 34 2.78 -10.90 17.69
N PRO A 35 3.28 -11.95 18.38
CA PRO A 35 4.71 -12.24 18.50
C PRO A 35 5.42 -12.52 17.15
N ARG A 36 4.66 -12.82 16.09
CA ARG A 36 5.17 -13.12 14.74
C ARG A 36 4.91 -11.98 13.76
N VAL A 37 4.59 -10.78 14.24
CA VAL A 37 4.49 -9.58 13.40
C VAL A 37 5.83 -9.33 12.70
N CYS A 38 5.77 -8.85 11.46
CA CYS A 38 6.95 -8.43 10.72
C CYS A 38 7.71 -7.38 11.52
N ILE A 39 8.96 -7.71 11.88
CA ILE A 39 9.85 -6.82 12.65
C ILE A 39 10.06 -5.47 11.96
N LYS A 40 9.98 -5.44 10.62
CA LYS A 40 10.15 -4.22 9.81
C LYS A 40 8.83 -3.54 9.43
N LYS A 41 7.68 -3.89 10.02
CA LYS A 41 6.36 -3.29 9.68
C LYS A 41 6.39 -1.76 9.63
N ARG A 42 6.93 -1.12 10.69
CA ARG A 42 7.01 0.36 10.76
C ARG A 42 7.96 0.94 9.71
N PHE A 43 9.09 0.28 9.50
CA PHE A 43 10.08 0.68 8.50
C PHE A 43 9.52 0.59 7.07
N ALA A 44 8.86 -0.52 6.74
CA ALA A 44 8.24 -0.71 5.43
C ALA A 44 7.16 0.34 5.15
N MET A 45 6.31 0.66 6.13
CA MET A 45 5.31 1.73 5.99
C MET A 45 5.94 3.11 5.81
N LEU A 46 7.05 3.41 6.51
CA LEU A 46 7.79 4.65 6.32
C LEU A 46 8.40 4.72 4.91
N LEU A 47 9.09 3.66 4.49
CA LEU A 47 9.72 3.58 3.18
C LEU A 47 8.69 3.75 2.06
N PHE A 48 7.53 3.09 2.17
CA PHE A 48 6.44 3.25 1.21
C PHE A 48 5.96 4.69 1.11
N LYS A 49 5.78 5.38 2.24
CA LYS A 49 5.41 6.81 2.26
C LYS A 49 6.47 7.69 1.61
N VAL A 50 7.75 7.45 1.92
CA VAL A 50 8.86 8.21 1.33
C VAL A 50 8.90 8.03 -0.19
N VAL A 51 8.76 6.79 -0.67
CA VAL A 51 8.70 6.49 -2.11
C VAL A 51 7.53 7.20 -2.76
N LEU A 52 6.33 7.13 -2.19
CA LEU A 52 5.14 7.82 -2.73
C LEU A 52 5.30 9.34 -2.79
N VAL A 53 5.87 9.95 -1.75
CA VAL A 53 6.12 11.40 -1.70
C VAL A 53 7.15 11.81 -2.76
N GLU A 54 8.26 11.07 -2.86
CA GLU A 54 9.29 11.38 -3.87
C GLU A 54 8.81 11.12 -5.29
N MET A 55 7.97 10.10 -5.48
CA MET A 55 7.28 9.85 -6.75
C MET A 55 6.36 11.02 -7.12
N GLY A 56 5.48 11.45 -6.23
CA GLY A 56 4.54 12.55 -6.48
C GLY A 56 5.22 13.92 -6.67
N LYS A 57 6.42 14.12 -6.13
CA LYS A 57 7.19 15.37 -6.31
C LYS A 57 7.96 15.43 -7.62
N ARG A 58 8.38 14.28 -8.16
CA ARG A 58 9.33 14.21 -9.29
C ARG A 58 8.68 13.78 -10.60
N PHE A 59 7.50 13.18 -10.54
CA PHE A 59 6.83 12.61 -11.70
C PHE A 59 5.38 13.05 -11.77
N GLU A 60 4.90 13.25 -12.99
CA GLU A 60 3.47 13.34 -13.30
C GLU A 60 2.98 11.96 -13.75
N PHE A 61 1.81 11.57 -13.28
CA PHE A 61 1.23 10.26 -13.55
C PHE A 61 0.10 10.38 -14.56
N GLU A 62 0.19 9.61 -15.64
CA GLU A 62 -0.88 9.47 -16.63
C GLU A 62 -1.46 8.06 -16.58
N MET A 63 -2.78 7.96 -16.69
CA MET A 63 -3.46 6.67 -16.70
C MET A 63 -3.34 6.04 -18.09
N VAL A 64 -2.66 4.91 -18.19
CA VAL A 64 -2.57 4.15 -19.44
C VAL A 64 -3.66 3.08 -19.46
N ARG A 65 -4.41 3.01 -20.57
CA ARG A 65 -5.52 2.05 -20.73
C ARG A 65 -5.06 0.63 -21.07
N GLU A 66 -3.85 0.49 -21.61
CA GLU A 66 -3.24 -0.78 -22.03
C GLU A 66 -1.80 -0.88 -21.52
N MET A 67 -1.51 -1.92 -20.73
CA MET A 67 -0.18 -2.19 -20.18
C MET A 67 0.61 -3.11 -21.12
N ASN A 68 1.36 -2.55 -22.07
CA ASN A 68 2.35 -3.29 -22.84
C ASN A 68 3.70 -3.29 -22.10
N ILE A 69 3.85 -4.17 -21.11
CA ILE A 69 5.09 -4.30 -20.35
C ILE A 69 6.05 -5.25 -21.10
N THR A 70 7.02 -4.71 -21.83
CA THR A 70 8.22 -5.47 -22.19
C THR A 70 9.14 -5.55 -20.97
N VAL A 71 9.19 -6.72 -20.32
CA VAL A 71 10.13 -6.97 -19.22
C VAL A 71 11.53 -7.15 -19.81
N GLY A 72 12.26 -6.05 -19.96
CA GLY A 72 13.67 -6.02 -20.36
C GLY A 72 14.46 -5.15 -19.41
N ALA A 73 14.88 -5.70 -18.27
CA ALA A 73 15.84 -5.04 -17.40
C ALA A 73 17.25 -5.22 -17.98
N GLU A 74 17.66 -4.36 -18.91
CA GLU A 74 19.09 -4.21 -19.21
C GLU A 74 19.76 -3.47 -18.06
N ILE A 75 20.37 -4.24 -17.15
CA ILE A 75 21.35 -3.73 -16.20
C ILE A 75 22.59 -3.34 -17.01
N ARG A 76 22.69 -2.06 -17.40
CA ARG A 76 23.96 -1.51 -17.89
C ARG A 76 24.98 -1.60 -16.75
N ARG A 77 26.00 -2.45 -16.96
CA ARG A 77 27.24 -2.44 -16.19
C ARG A 77 28.05 -1.18 -16.50
#